data_AF-A0A1M6ZBS8-F1
#
_entry.id   AF-A0A1M6ZBS8-F1
#
_cell.length_a   1.000
_cell.length_b   1.000
_cell.length_c   1.000
_cell.angle_alpha   90.00
_cell.angle_beta   90.00
_cell.angle_gamma   90.00
#
_symmetry.space_group_name_H-M   'P 1'
#
loop_
_entity.id
_entity.type
_entity.pdbx_description
1 polymer ?
#
loop_
_entity_poly.entity_id
_entity_poly.type
_entity_poly.pdbx_seq_one_letter_code
_entity_poly.pdbx_strand_id
1 'polypeptide(L)'
;TSLSTSASTGIASVSTTVSALNSQAVKYDLNPDGTVNYGSVTLNPGGSASQIHNVAAGTAPGDAVNLSQLSTVVAGSKTHYYSVNDNGVQGGNYNNDGATGVNALAAGVGASAAGANATAIGNGSQALGASTVAIGDSNTVAAAAGQGSIAGGYQSQVSSGTGAVALGFQQTASGDGAVAIGDPNSATGTGAVTVGANNTANGTGAVALGSSNVATGTGSVALGSTSTAANTGAVALGSGATAANAGDVALGSGSVTAAANPTSGATIGGTAYSFAGTSPTSVVSVGAPGAERQVTNVAAGQLSDTSTDAVNGSQLFATNQAIDTLSTSTSTGISSLSTGLSTTNSNVASLSTATGSISTSISSLSTGLSTTDSNVASLSTSTSTTASSLSTGVSSLSTGLSTTNSNVTSLSTSASTGISSLSTGLSTTDSNVASLSTSTSTTASSLSTGVSSLSTGLSTTDSNVASLSTSTSTTASSLSTGVSSLSTGLSTTNSNVTSLSTSASTGIASVSTTVSALNSQAVKYDLN
;
A
#
# COMPACT_ATOMS: atom_id res chain seq x y z
N THR A 1 98.65 -137.94 -77.25
CA THR A 1 97.17 -137.88 -77.19
C THR A 1 96.67 -137.38 -75.85
N SER A 2 97.15 -137.89 -74.70
CA SER A 2 96.77 -137.37 -73.36
C SER A 2 97.15 -135.89 -73.12
N LEU A 3 98.36 -135.49 -73.53
CA LEU A 3 98.83 -134.10 -73.36
C LEU A 3 98.00 -133.07 -74.16
N SER A 4 97.53 -133.45 -75.36
CA SER A 4 96.73 -132.57 -76.23
C SER A 4 95.29 -132.43 -75.74
N THR A 5 94.70 -133.47 -75.15
CA THR A 5 93.35 -133.41 -74.58
C THR A 5 93.34 -132.56 -73.30
N SER A 6 94.29 -132.76 -72.39
CA SER A 6 94.42 -131.92 -71.18
C SER A 6 94.75 -130.45 -71.52
N ALA A 7 95.58 -130.21 -72.53
CA ALA A 7 95.81 -128.86 -73.05
C ALA A 7 94.53 -128.25 -73.64
N SER A 8 93.75 -129.00 -74.43
CA SER A 8 92.50 -128.48 -75.00
C SER A 8 91.43 -128.18 -73.94
N THR A 9 91.29 -129.00 -72.89
CA THR A 9 90.34 -128.72 -71.79
C THR A 9 90.82 -127.56 -70.93
N GLY A 10 92.13 -127.41 -70.71
CA GLY A 10 92.70 -126.25 -70.01
C GLY A 10 92.54 -124.95 -70.80
N ILE A 11 92.79 -124.99 -72.12
CA ILE A 11 92.57 -123.83 -73.01
C ILE A 11 91.08 -123.50 -73.11
N ALA A 12 90.19 -124.50 -73.15
CA ALA A 12 88.75 -124.28 -73.15
C ALA A 12 88.27 -123.67 -71.82
N SER A 13 88.73 -124.16 -70.67
CA SER A 13 88.36 -123.57 -69.37
C SER A 13 88.91 -122.15 -69.20
N VAL A 14 90.13 -121.88 -69.68
CA VAL A 14 90.69 -120.52 -69.77
C VAL A 14 89.84 -119.65 -70.70
N SER A 15 89.47 -120.13 -71.89
CA SER A 15 88.62 -119.39 -72.85
C SER A 15 87.23 -119.08 -72.29
N THR A 16 86.59 -120.03 -71.60
CA THR A 16 85.32 -119.81 -70.89
C THR A 16 85.48 -118.82 -69.74
N THR A 17 86.56 -118.91 -68.97
CA THR A 17 86.86 -117.97 -67.87
C THR A 17 87.12 -116.56 -68.41
N VAL A 18 87.91 -116.41 -69.47
CA VAL A 18 88.16 -115.15 -70.17
C VAL A 18 86.86 -114.58 -70.75
N SER A 19 85.99 -115.41 -71.32
CA SER A 19 84.70 -114.99 -71.85
C SER A 19 83.76 -114.50 -70.73
N ALA A 20 83.72 -115.19 -69.59
CA ALA A 20 82.94 -114.81 -68.42
C ALA A 20 83.48 -113.54 -67.73
N LEU A 21 84.80 -113.38 -67.64
CA LEU A 21 85.43 -112.12 -67.20
C LEU A 21 85.11 -110.99 -68.18
N ASN A 22 85.20 -111.25 -69.49
CA ASN A 22 84.86 -110.30 -70.54
C ASN A 22 83.36 -109.91 -70.55
N SER A 23 82.44 -110.76 -70.08
CA SER A 23 81.02 -110.40 -69.95
C SER A 23 80.68 -109.66 -68.65
N GLN A 24 81.53 -109.77 -67.61
CA GLN A 24 81.32 -109.11 -66.30
C GLN A 24 82.16 -107.84 -66.12
N ALA A 25 83.20 -107.64 -66.92
CA ALA A 25 84.03 -106.45 -66.88
C ALA A 25 83.27 -105.20 -67.35
N VAL A 26 83.34 -104.13 -66.56
CA VAL A 26 83.01 -102.78 -67.01
C VAL A 26 84.04 -102.35 -68.07
N LYS A 27 83.55 -101.78 -69.18
CA LYS A 27 84.38 -101.34 -70.30
C LYS A 27 83.92 -99.98 -70.78
N TYR A 28 84.86 -99.26 -71.39
CA TYR A 28 84.53 -98.17 -72.29
C TYR A 28 83.74 -98.67 -73.49
N ASP A 29 82.87 -97.82 -74.00
CA ASP A 29 82.17 -98.09 -75.25
C ASP A 29 83.15 -98.05 -76.44
N LEU A 30 82.75 -98.61 -77.57
CA LEU A 30 83.56 -98.55 -78.80
C LEU A 30 82.97 -97.53 -79.78
N ASN A 31 83.87 -96.82 -80.46
CA ASN A 31 83.53 -96.00 -81.61
C ASN A 31 83.09 -96.89 -82.81
N PRO A 32 82.38 -96.35 -83.81
CA PRO A 32 81.97 -97.11 -85.00
C PRO A 32 83.12 -97.71 -85.82
N ASP A 33 84.35 -97.21 -85.65
CA ASP A 33 85.57 -97.75 -86.27
C ASP A 33 86.24 -98.87 -85.44
N GLY A 34 85.66 -99.24 -84.30
CA GLY A 34 86.17 -100.25 -83.37
C GLY A 34 87.21 -99.74 -82.35
N THR A 35 87.56 -98.46 -82.38
CA THR A 35 88.47 -97.86 -81.37
C THR A 35 87.76 -97.61 -80.03
N VAL A 36 88.53 -97.46 -78.95
CA VAL A 36 87.98 -97.27 -77.59
C VAL A 36 87.53 -95.82 -77.38
N ASN A 37 86.27 -95.64 -76.95
CA ASN A 37 85.73 -94.33 -76.57
C ASN A 37 85.87 -94.09 -75.06
N TYR A 38 86.99 -93.48 -74.65
CA TYR A 38 87.23 -93.11 -73.24
C TYR A 38 86.25 -92.09 -72.67
N GLY A 39 85.43 -91.43 -73.51
CA GLY A 39 84.38 -90.51 -73.07
C GLY A 39 83.05 -91.18 -72.68
N SER A 40 82.89 -92.50 -72.87
CA SER A 40 81.64 -93.20 -72.61
C SER A 40 81.84 -94.60 -72.02
N VAL A 41 81.00 -94.95 -71.05
CA VAL A 41 80.95 -96.27 -70.38
C VAL A 41 79.48 -96.64 -70.21
N THR A 42 79.00 -97.62 -70.98
CA THR A 42 77.65 -98.16 -70.80
C THR A 42 77.66 -99.29 -69.77
N LEU A 43 77.06 -99.06 -68.61
CA LEU A 43 76.85 -100.10 -67.60
C LEU A 43 75.64 -100.97 -67.96
N ASN A 44 75.79 -102.29 -67.90
CA ASN A 44 74.75 -103.28 -68.21
C ASN A 44 74.03 -103.03 -69.57
N PRO A 45 74.77 -103.03 -70.70
CA PRO A 45 74.23 -102.68 -72.01
C PRO A 45 73.06 -103.60 -72.40
N GLY A 46 71.89 -103.00 -72.64
CA GLY A 46 70.63 -103.69 -72.96
C GLY A 46 69.80 -104.12 -71.74
N GLY A 47 70.27 -103.89 -70.51
CA GLY A 47 69.55 -104.16 -69.27
C GLY A 47 69.10 -102.90 -68.53
N SER A 48 68.67 -103.07 -67.27
CA SER A 48 68.35 -101.96 -66.36
C SER A 48 69.61 -101.28 -65.82
N ALA A 49 69.47 -100.00 -65.43
CA ALA A 49 70.57 -99.19 -64.89
C ALA A 49 71.22 -99.81 -63.64
N SER A 50 72.55 -99.78 -63.59
CA SER A 50 73.34 -100.31 -62.47
C SER A 50 73.52 -99.28 -61.35
N GLN A 51 73.38 -99.73 -60.09
CA GLN A 51 73.84 -98.97 -58.93
C GLN A 51 75.36 -99.14 -58.74
N ILE A 52 76.06 -98.05 -58.45
CA ILE A 52 77.48 -98.08 -58.08
C ILE A 52 77.59 -97.83 -56.58
N HIS A 53 78.01 -98.84 -55.82
CA HIS A 53 78.21 -98.74 -54.37
C HIS A 53 79.65 -98.32 -54.03
N ASN A 54 79.87 -97.89 -52.79
CA ASN A 54 81.18 -97.49 -52.25
C ASN A 54 81.87 -96.32 -53.00
N VAL A 55 81.08 -95.46 -53.65
CA VAL A 55 81.57 -94.21 -54.25
C VAL A 55 81.90 -93.22 -53.13
N ALA A 56 83.19 -92.90 -52.98
CA ALA A 56 83.67 -91.88 -52.07
C ALA A 56 83.10 -90.49 -52.41
N ALA A 57 83.23 -89.53 -51.50
CA ALA A 57 82.86 -88.16 -51.81
C ALA A 57 83.85 -87.57 -52.83
N GLY A 58 83.38 -87.07 -53.97
CA GLY A 58 84.21 -86.38 -54.95
C GLY A 58 84.82 -85.10 -54.37
N THR A 59 86.10 -84.86 -54.67
CA THR A 59 86.92 -83.76 -54.13
C THR A 59 87.48 -82.85 -55.21
N ALA A 60 87.57 -83.32 -56.46
CA ALA A 60 88.06 -82.59 -57.61
C ALA A 60 86.98 -82.41 -58.70
N PRO A 61 87.09 -81.37 -59.55
CA PRO A 61 86.25 -81.25 -60.75
C PRO A 61 86.42 -82.47 -61.67
N GLY A 62 85.34 -83.24 -61.85
CA GLY A 62 85.33 -84.48 -62.63
C GLY A 62 85.15 -85.75 -61.81
N ASP A 63 85.25 -85.70 -60.48
CA ASP A 63 84.93 -86.83 -59.61
C ASP A 63 83.43 -87.18 -59.64
N ALA A 64 83.09 -88.45 -59.45
CA ALA A 64 81.71 -88.89 -59.27
C ALA A 64 81.14 -88.36 -57.93
N VAL A 65 79.93 -87.81 -57.97
CA VAL A 65 79.22 -87.31 -56.78
C VAL A 65 78.40 -88.45 -56.16
N ASN A 66 78.59 -88.70 -54.86
CA ASN A 66 77.79 -89.69 -54.14
C ASN A 66 76.48 -89.10 -53.59
N LEU A 67 75.55 -89.98 -53.18
CA LEU A 67 74.22 -89.55 -52.71
C LEU A 67 74.29 -88.60 -51.50
N SER A 68 75.26 -88.76 -50.59
CA SER A 68 75.41 -87.91 -49.41
C SER A 68 75.81 -86.47 -49.78
N GLN A 69 76.73 -86.31 -50.73
CA GLN A 69 77.10 -85.00 -51.26
C GLN A 69 75.91 -84.31 -51.93
N LEU A 70 75.18 -85.06 -52.78
CA LEU A 70 73.99 -84.54 -53.45
C LEU A 70 72.92 -84.11 -52.42
N SER A 71 72.65 -84.94 -51.41
CA SER A 71 71.70 -84.61 -50.33
C SER A 71 72.12 -83.35 -49.56
N THR A 72 73.41 -83.16 -49.30
CA THR A 72 73.94 -81.97 -48.62
C THR A 72 73.73 -80.71 -49.47
N VAL A 73 74.08 -80.77 -50.77
CA VAL A 73 73.88 -79.65 -51.71
C VAL A 73 72.39 -79.30 -51.84
N VAL A 74 71.52 -80.30 -52.00
CA VAL A 74 70.06 -80.11 -52.11
C VAL A 74 69.47 -79.52 -50.82
N ALA A 75 69.91 -79.98 -49.64
CA ALA A 75 69.45 -79.45 -48.36
C ALA A 75 69.84 -77.98 -48.15
N GLY A 76 71.05 -77.59 -48.59
CA GLY A 76 71.53 -76.20 -48.54
C GLY A 76 71.02 -75.29 -49.66
N SER A 77 70.49 -75.84 -50.75
CA SER A 77 70.04 -75.09 -51.94
C SER A 77 68.51 -74.97 -52.05
N LYS A 78 67.79 -75.04 -50.93
CA LYS A 78 66.32 -74.85 -50.93
C LYS A 78 65.98 -73.45 -51.43
N THR A 79 64.97 -73.35 -52.29
CA THR A 79 64.51 -72.06 -52.83
C THR A 79 63.80 -71.25 -51.76
N HIS A 80 64.33 -70.07 -51.44
CA HIS A 80 63.67 -69.07 -50.60
C HIS A 80 62.86 -68.12 -51.50
N TYR A 81 61.54 -68.06 -51.31
CA TYR A 81 60.62 -67.42 -52.27
C TYR A 81 60.61 -65.88 -52.24
N TYR A 82 61.23 -65.27 -51.22
CA TYR A 82 61.32 -63.82 -51.06
C TYR A 82 62.60 -63.48 -50.29
N SER A 83 63.13 -62.27 -50.51
CA SER A 83 64.34 -61.81 -49.81
C SER A 83 64.03 -61.53 -48.34
N VAL A 84 64.70 -62.25 -47.45
CA VAL A 84 64.64 -62.04 -46.00
C VAL A 84 66.04 -61.69 -45.51
N ASN A 85 66.19 -60.53 -44.88
CA ASN A 85 67.42 -60.19 -44.17
C ASN A 85 67.26 -60.60 -42.69
N ASP A 86 67.95 -61.67 -42.30
CA ASP A 86 68.05 -62.16 -40.93
C ASP A 86 69.30 -61.64 -40.19
N ASN A 87 69.95 -60.61 -40.75
CA ASN A 87 71.18 -60.01 -40.24
C ASN A 87 72.35 -61.01 -40.13
N GLY A 88 72.34 -62.08 -40.94
CA GLY A 88 73.39 -63.08 -41.00
C GLY A 88 73.30 -64.18 -39.93
N VAL A 89 72.23 -64.21 -39.13
CA VAL A 89 71.95 -65.26 -38.15
C VAL A 89 70.56 -65.82 -38.43
N GLN A 90 70.51 -67.12 -38.76
CA GLN A 90 69.27 -67.81 -39.12
C GLN A 90 68.21 -67.67 -38.02
N GLY A 91 67.16 -66.89 -38.29
CA GLY A 91 66.00 -66.75 -37.41
C GLY A 91 64.91 -67.79 -37.68
N GLY A 92 63.76 -67.64 -37.01
CA GLY A 92 62.58 -68.45 -37.33
C GLY A 92 62.09 -68.23 -38.77
N ASN A 93 61.31 -69.17 -39.31
CA ASN A 93 60.82 -69.15 -40.70
C ASN A 93 61.93 -69.10 -41.79
N TYR A 94 63.20 -69.35 -41.45
CA TYR A 94 64.32 -69.37 -42.40
C TYR A 94 64.11 -70.40 -43.53
N ASN A 95 63.51 -71.56 -43.22
CA ASN A 95 63.19 -72.59 -44.20
C ASN A 95 61.85 -72.34 -44.95
N ASN A 96 61.19 -71.19 -44.71
CA ASN A 96 59.82 -70.90 -45.13
C ASN A 96 58.79 -71.90 -44.55
N ASP A 97 59.03 -72.35 -43.32
CA ASP A 97 58.25 -73.33 -42.57
C ASP A 97 57.22 -72.71 -41.59
N GLY A 98 57.15 -71.38 -41.51
CA GLY A 98 56.20 -70.65 -40.65
C GLY A 98 54.74 -70.68 -41.14
N ALA A 99 54.49 -71.03 -42.39
CA ALA A 99 53.15 -71.23 -42.95
C ALA A 99 52.66 -72.64 -42.63
N THR A 100 52.21 -72.84 -41.39
CA THR A 100 51.77 -74.16 -40.88
C THR A 100 50.25 -74.39 -41.04
N GLY A 101 49.47 -73.32 -41.22
CA GLY A 101 48.05 -73.41 -41.54
C GLY A 101 47.79 -73.79 -43.00
N VAL A 102 46.68 -74.49 -43.26
CA VAL A 102 46.21 -74.79 -44.62
C VAL A 102 45.95 -73.47 -45.37
N ASN A 103 46.48 -73.31 -46.58
CA ASN A 103 46.42 -72.08 -47.38
C ASN A 103 47.01 -70.82 -46.70
N ALA A 104 47.91 -70.98 -45.72
CA ALA A 104 48.51 -69.86 -45.02
C ALA A 104 49.69 -69.22 -45.79
N LEU A 105 49.99 -67.96 -45.47
CA LEU A 105 51.17 -67.22 -45.94
C LEU A 105 51.96 -66.70 -44.74
N ALA A 106 53.23 -67.06 -44.60
CA ALA A 106 54.13 -66.54 -43.57
C ALA A 106 55.42 -66.00 -44.22
N ALA A 107 55.59 -64.68 -44.28
CA ALA A 107 56.70 -64.03 -45.00
C ALA A 107 57.50 -63.08 -44.09
N GLY A 108 58.74 -63.45 -43.77
CA GLY A 108 59.66 -62.68 -42.92
C GLY A 108 60.30 -63.50 -41.81
N VAL A 109 61.35 -62.95 -41.16
CA VAL A 109 62.05 -63.59 -40.04
C VAL A 109 61.09 -63.80 -38.88
N GLY A 110 60.92 -65.05 -38.43
CA GLY A 110 60.03 -65.39 -37.33
C GLY A 110 58.53 -65.24 -37.63
N ALA A 111 58.15 -64.96 -38.88
CA ALA A 111 56.74 -64.89 -39.27
C ALA A 111 56.08 -66.27 -39.10
N SER A 112 54.90 -66.32 -38.48
CA SER A 112 54.16 -67.57 -38.22
C SER A 112 52.69 -67.40 -38.58
N ALA A 113 52.21 -68.18 -39.55
CA ALA A 113 50.82 -68.23 -39.96
C ALA A 113 50.29 -69.64 -39.70
N ALA A 114 49.78 -69.86 -38.49
CA ALA A 114 49.31 -71.16 -38.01
C ALA A 114 47.80 -71.38 -38.25
N GLY A 115 47.02 -70.30 -38.39
CA GLY A 115 45.61 -70.40 -38.74
C GLY A 115 45.38 -70.81 -40.20
N ALA A 116 44.31 -71.56 -40.46
CA ALA A 116 43.90 -71.86 -41.83
C ALA A 116 43.53 -70.55 -42.57
N ASN A 117 44.06 -70.35 -43.78
CA ASN A 117 43.95 -69.13 -44.58
C ASN A 117 44.50 -67.86 -43.86
N ALA A 118 45.42 -68.02 -42.90
CA ALA A 118 46.02 -66.89 -42.18
C ALA A 118 47.19 -66.27 -42.95
N THR A 119 47.43 -64.98 -42.76
CA THR A 119 48.53 -64.23 -43.38
C THR A 119 49.38 -63.53 -42.33
N ALA A 120 50.65 -63.90 -42.21
CA ALA A 120 51.64 -63.25 -41.36
C ALA A 120 52.76 -62.66 -42.24
N ILE A 121 53.00 -61.34 -42.16
CA ILE A 121 54.01 -60.65 -42.97
C ILE A 121 54.84 -59.73 -42.07
N GLY A 122 56.17 -59.84 -42.13
CA GLY A 122 57.13 -59.03 -41.38
C GLY A 122 57.80 -59.77 -40.21
N ASN A 123 58.71 -59.09 -39.51
CA ASN A 123 59.50 -59.69 -38.43
C ASN A 123 58.59 -60.10 -37.26
N GLY A 124 58.67 -61.35 -36.79
CA GLY A 124 57.95 -61.82 -35.60
C GLY A 124 56.42 -61.75 -35.67
N SER A 125 55.83 -61.44 -36.83
CA SER A 125 54.37 -61.34 -36.98
C SER A 125 53.71 -62.71 -36.91
N GLN A 126 52.62 -62.82 -36.15
CA GLN A 126 51.96 -64.07 -35.79
C GLN A 126 50.46 -64.01 -36.11
N ALA A 127 50.01 -64.79 -37.09
CA ALA A 127 48.60 -64.95 -37.45
C ALA A 127 48.14 -66.37 -37.08
N LEU A 128 47.69 -66.53 -35.84
CA LEU A 128 47.44 -67.83 -35.21
C LEU A 128 45.96 -68.26 -35.32
N GLY A 129 45.03 -67.32 -35.48
CA GLY A 129 43.60 -67.59 -35.71
C GLY A 129 43.28 -67.87 -37.19
N ALA A 130 42.22 -68.64 -37.48
CA ALA A 130 41.81 -68.93 -38.85
C ALA A 130 41.26 -67.70 -39.57
N SER A 131 41.63 -67.50 -40.85
CA SER A 131 41.27 -66.34 -41.66
C SER A 131 41.62 -64.99 -40.99
N THR A 132 42.84 -64.89 -40.44
CA THR A 132 43.36 -63.69 -39.76
C THR A 132 44.60 -63.12 -40.46
N VAL A 133 44.92 -61.86 -40.17
CA VAL A 133 46.01 -61.12 -40.81
C VAL A 133 46.89 -60.44 -39.76
N ALA A 134 48.20 -60.69 -39.78
CA ALA A 134 49.21 -59.99 -38.97
C ALA A 134 50.27 -59.37 -39.90
N ILE A 135 50.37 -58.04 -39.98
CA ILE A 135 51.28 -57.34 -40.92
C ILE A 135 52.13 -56.28 -40.23
N GLY A 136 53.44 -56.50 -40.16
CA GLY A 136 54.44 -55.57 -39.67
C GLY A 136 55.44 -56.24 -38.73
N ASP A 137 55.87 -55.53 -37.70
CA ASP A 137 56.81 -56.03 -36.69
C ASP A 137 56.07 -56.50 -35.43
N SER A 138 56.32 -57.74 -35.03
CA SER A 138 55.89 -58.33 -33.74
C SER A 138 54.37 -58.28 -33.47
N ASN A 139 53.55 -58.12 -34.51
CA ASN A 139 52.09 -58.10 -34.37
C ASN A 139 51.54 -59.51 -34.14
N THR A 140 50.49 -59.65 -33.33
CA THR A 140 49.91 -60.95 -32.98
C THR A 140 48.40 -60.96 -33.12
N VAL A 141 47.85 -61.79 -34.00
CA VAL A 141 46.45 -62.23 -33.91
C VAL A 141 46.45 -63.62 -33.27
N ALA A 142 45.94 -63.70 -32.03
CA ALA A 142 45.99 -64.91 -31.22
C ALA A 142 45.08 -66.02 -31.78
N ALA A 143 45.35 -67.27 -31.38
CA ALA A 143 44.53 -68.42 -31.81
C ALA A 143 43.08 -68.37 -31.29
N ALA A 144 42.82 -67.56 -30.25
CA ALA A 144 41.48 -67.30 -29.71
C ALA A 144 40.75 -66.11 -30.40
N ALA A 145 41.40 -65.43 -31.35
CA ALA A 145 40.73 -64.44 -32.19
C ALA A 145 39.88 -65.13 -33.26
N GLY A 146 38.72 -64.56 -33.54
CA GLY A 146 37.80 -65.06 -34.57
C GLY A 146 38.22 -64.67 -35.98
N GLN A 147 37.47 -65.18 -36.96
CA GLN A 147 37.68 -64.91 -38.38
C GLN A 147 37.63 -63.39 -38.69
N GLY A 148 38.46 -62.96 -39.65
CA GLY A 148 38.48 -61.59 -40.15
C GLY A 148 39.28 -60.61 -39.30
N SER A 149 39.89 -61.07 -38.20
CA SER A 149 40.68 -60.22 -37.31
C SER A 149 42.04 -59.84 -37.90
N ILE A 150 42.46 -58.59 -37.66
CA ILE A 150 43.63 -57.96 -38.28
C ILE A 150 44.48 -57.27 -37.20
N ALA A 151 45.76 -57.63 -37.10
CA ALA A 151 46.77 -56.87 -36.36
C ALA A 151 47.79 -56.29 -37.34
N GLY A 152 48.25 -55.05 -37.13
CA GLY A 152 49.29 -54.47 -37.98
C GLY A 152 50.00 -53.26 -37.42
N GLY A 153 51.17 -52.97 -37.98
CA GLY A 153 52.09 -51.93 -37.49
C GLY A 153 53.23 -52.52 -36.65
N TYR A 154 53.34 -52.13 -35.39
CA TYR A 154 54.37 -52.57 -34.45
C TYR A 154 53.73 -53.04 -33.13
N GLN A 155 53.98 -54.29 -32.73
CA GLN A 155 53.50 -54.88 -31.46
C GLN A 155 51.98 -54.77 -31.22
N SER A 156 51.18 -54.62 -32.27
CA SER A 156 49.72 -54.61 -32.13
C SER A 156 49.18 -56.03 -31.96
N GLN A 157 48.23 -56.20 -31.04
CA GLN A 157 47.67 -57.48 -30.66
C GLN A 157 46.14 -57.51 -30.81
N VAL A 158 45.64 -58.58 -31.44
CA VAL A 158 44.26 -59.03 -31.30
C VAL A 158 44.25 -60.30 -30.45
N SER A 159 43.83 -60.18 -29.19
CA SER A 159 43.90 -61.29 -28.21
C SER A 159 42.71 -62.25 -28.32
N SER A 160 41.56 -61.74 -28.74
CA SER A 160 40.31 -62.47 -28.97
C SER A 160 39.37 -61.64 -29.87
N GLY A 161 38.15 -62.12 -30.10
CA GLY A 161 37.13 -61.39 -30.84
C GLY A 161 37.18 -61.63 -32.35
N THR A 162 36.01 -61.70 -32.97
CA THR A 162 35.76 -61.92 -34.39
C THR A 162 35.76 -60.59 -35.13
N GLY A 163 36.51 -60.47 -36.24
CA GLY A 163 36.58 -59.24 -37.02
C GLY A 163 37.21 -58.04 -36.28
N ALA A 164 38.03 -58.30 -35.26
CA ALA A 164 38.66 -57.25 -34.45
C ALA A 164 39.92 -56.70 -35.14
N VAL A 165 40.15 -55.39 -35.02
CA VAL A 165 41.16 -54.65 -35.77
C VAL A 165 42.08 -53.88 -34.83
N ALA A 166 43.39 -54.15 -34.88
CA ALA A 166 44.42 -53.50 -34.07
C ALA A 166 45.54 -52.96 -34.99
N LEU A 167 45.55 -51.65 -35.29
CA LEU A 167 46.43 -51.04 -36.29
C LEU A 167 47.24 -49.86 -35.74
N GLY A 168 48.57 -49.99 -35.74
CA GLY A 168 49.50 -48.95 -35.31
C GLY A 168 50.56 -49.50 -34.36
N PHE A 169 50.90 -48.72 -33.35
CA PHE A 169 51.91 -49.07 -32.34
C PHE A 169 51.22 -49.56 -31.06
N GLN A 170 51.57 -50.76 -30.58
CA GLN A 170 51.09 -51.35 -29.32
C GLN A 170 49.56 -51.28 -29.13
N GLN A 171 48.77 -51.53 -30.19
CA GLN A 171 47.31 -51.59 -30.07
C GLN A 171 46.87 -52.90 -29.40
N THR A 172 45.78 -52.87 -28.65
CA THR A 172 45.11 -54.06 -28.10
C THR A 172 43.65 -54.06 -28.52
N ALA A 173 43.20 -55.12 -29.20
CA ALA A 173 41.78 -55.36 -29.46
C ALA A 173 41.39 -56.77 -28.99
N SER A 174 40.22 -56.93 -28.37
CA SER A 174 39.77 -58.24 -27.86
C SER A 174 38.27 -58.53 -27.92
N GLY A 175 37.43 -57.51 -28.10
CA GLY A 175 35.98 -57.69 -28.31
C GLY A 175 35.64 -58.04 -29.77
N ASP A 176 34.51 -58.73 -30.01
CA ASP A 176 34.02 -58.95 -31.37
C ASP A 176 33.76 -57.61 -32.07
N GLY A 177 34.32 -57.41 -33.27
CA GLY A 177 34.23 -56.17 -34.02
C GLY A 177 34.91 -54.96 -33.36
N ALA A 178 35.77 -55.17 -32.36
CA ALA A 178 36.49 -54.08 -31.71
C ALA A 178 37.56 -53.47 -32.61
N VAL A 179 37.78 -52.15 -32.53
CA VAL A 179 38.72 -51.40 -33.37
C VAL A 179 39.65 -50.56 -32.49
N ALA A 180 40.96 -50.75 -32.62
CA ALA A 180 42.00 -49.97 -31.97
C ALA A 180 43.00 -49.45 -33.02
N ILE A 181 43.09 -48.12 -33.18
CA ILE A 181 43.95 -47.48 -34.20
C ILE A 181 44.77 -46.33 -33.62
N GLY A 182 46.10 -46.40 -33.72
CA GLY A 182 47.03 -45.32 -33.34
C GLY A 182 48.21 -45.76 -32.46
N ASP A 183 48.37 -45.17 -31.27
CA ASP A 183 49.57 -45.32 -30.43
C ASP A 183 49.36 -44.93 -28.94
N PRO A 184 49.40 -45.86 -27.96
CA PRO A 184 48.75 -47.18 -27.95
C PRO A 184 47.25 -47.03 -27.66
N ASN A 185 46.37 -47.97 -28.03
CA ASN A 185 44.97 -47.96 -27.56
C ASN A 185 44.48 -49.36 -27.19
N SER A 186 43.42 -49.42 -26.38
CA SER A 186 42.81 -50.66 -25.89
C SER A 186 41.30 -50.67 -26.16
N ALA A 187 40.85 -51.53 -27.08
CA ALA A 187 39.45 -51.75 -27.43
C ALA A 187 39.03 -53.18 -27.05
N THR A 188 38.51 -53.35 -25.82
CA THR A 188 38.22 -54.68 -25.27
C THR A 188 36.74 -55.04 -25.21
N GLY A 189 35.85 -54.04 -25.30
CA GLY A 189 34.41 -54.29 -25.41
C GLY A 189 34.00 -54.76 -26.81
N THR A 190 32.96 -55.59 -26.90
CA THR A 190 32.33 -55.96 -28.19
C THR A 190 31.86 -54.71 -28.91
N GLY A 191 32.29 -54.49 -30.16
CA GLY A 191 32.02 -53.32 -30.96
C GLY A 191 32.65 -52.02 -30.44
N ALA A 192 33.61 -52.09 -29.53
CA ALA A 192 34.28 -50.91 -28.99
C ALA A 192 35.23 -50.28 -30.01
N VAL A 193 35.33 -48.95 -30.03
CA VAL A 193 36.17 -48.21 -30.97
C VAL A 193 37.11 -47.27 -30.22
N THR A 194 38.41 -47.40 -30.48
CA THR A 194 39.44 -46.48 -30.00
C THR A 194 40.30 -45.97 -31.14
N VAL A 195 40.50 -44.65 -31.21
CA VAL A 195 41.31 -44.00 -32.25
C VAL A 195 42.10 -42.84 -31.66
N GLY A 196 43.41 -42.83 -31.90
CA GLY A 196 44.33 -41.80 -31.41
C GLY A 196 45.39 -42.39 -30.48
N ALA A 197 45.57 -41.81 -29.29
CA ALA A 197 46.61 -42.21 -28.35
C ALA A 197 46.09 -42.48 -26.94
N ASN A 198 46.62 -43.50 -26.27
CA ASN A 198 46.32 -43.92 -24.89
C ASN A 198 44.82 -44.12 -24.56
N ASN A 199 43.94 -44.32 -25.54
CA ASN A 199 42.50 -44.44 -25.29
C ASN A 199 42.14 -45.86 -24.83
N THR A 200 41.13 -45.97 -23.96
CA THR A 200 40.59 -47.22 -23.43
C THR A 200 39.08 -47.27 -23.65
N ALA A 201 38.59 -48.24 -24.42
CA ALA A 201 37.16 -48.54 -24.57
C ALA A 201 36.89 -50.00 -24.19
N ASN A 202 36.33 -50.20 -22.99
CA ASN A 202 36.09 -51.54 -22.43
C ASN A 202 34.59 -51.91 -22.37
N GLY A 203 33.69 -50.92 -22.48
CA GLY A 203 32.26 -51.19 -22.55
C GLY A 203 31.85 -51.73 -23.92
N THR A 204 30.81 -52.57 -23.95
CA THR A 204 30.19 -52.99 -25.23
C THR A 204 29.66 -51.77 -25.97
N GLY A 205 30.09 -51.58 -27.23
CA GLY A 205 29.76 -50.42 -28.05
C GLY A 205 30.37 -49.09 -27.57
N ALA A 206 31.38 -49.13 -26.70
CA ALA A 206 32.01 -47.92 -26.18
C ALA A 206 32.96 -47.26 -27.19
N VAL A 207 33.06 -45.93 -27.17
CA VAL A 207 33.84 -45.15 -28.14
C VAL A 207 34.79 -44.21 -27.39
N ALA A 208 36.10 -44.34 -27.58
CA ALA A 208 37.11 -43.48 -26.97
C ALA A 208 38.07 -42.88 -28.03
N LEU A 209 37.91 -41.60 -28.35
CA LEU A 209 38.58 -40.92 -29.48
C LEU A 209 39.40 -39.71 -29.03
N GLY A 210 40.68 -39.66 -29.43
CA GLY A 210 41.59 -38.55 -29.16
C GLY A 210 42.79 -38.99 -28.32
N SER A 211 43.02 -38.40 -27.15
CA SER A 211 44.14 -38.76 -26.25
C SER A 211 43.69 -39.16 -24.85
N SER A 212 44.16 -40.29 -24.32
CA SER A 212 43.98 -40.72 -22.93
C SER A 212 42.51 -40.76 -22.46
N ASN A 213 41.55 -41.01 -23.36
CA ASN A 213 40.13 -41.05 -23.01
C ASN A 213 39.71 -42.43 -22.50
N VAL A 214 38.75 -42.47 -21.59
CA VAL A 214 38.31 -43.68 -20.88
C VAL A 214 36.80 -43.88 -21.05
N ALA A 215 36.39 -44.87 -21.84
CA ALA A 215 35.01 -45.25 -22.09
C ALA A 215 34.76 -46.71 -21.64
N THR A 216 34.52 -46.90 -20.34
CA THR A 216 34.35 -48.26 -19.76
C THR A 216 32.89 -48.71 -19.62
N GLY A 217 31.93 -47.80 -19.77
CA GLY A 217 30.52 -48.11 -19.68
C GLY A 217 29.95 -48.68 -20.98
N THR A 218 28.96 -49.57 -20.89
CA THR A 218 28.23 -50.05 -22.08
C THR A 218 27.59 -48.87 -22.81
N GLY A 219 27.88 -48.74 -24.11
CA GLY A 219 27.42 -47.64 -24.96
C GLY A 219 27.98 -46.27 -24.56
N SER A 220 29.07 -46.19 -23.80
CA SER A 220 29.63 -44.90 -23.37
C SER A 220 30.54 -44.27 -24.43
N VAL A 221 30.62 -42.93 -24.43
CA VAL A 221 31.39 -42.16 -25.41
C VAL A 221 32.30 -41.18 -24.70
N ALA A 222 33.60 -41.23 -24.96
CA ALA A 222 34.61 -40.30 -24.46
C ALA A 222 35.42 -39.71 -25.62
N LEU A 223 35.20 -38.43 -25.93
CA LEU A 223 35.81 -37.75 -27.08
C LEU A 223 36.53 -36.47 -26.65
N GLY A 224 37.85 -36.42 -26.86
CA GLY A 224 38.68 -35.26 -26.53
C GLY A 224 40.08 -35.66 -26.07
N SER A 225 40.51 -35.11 -24.94
CA SER A 225 41.75 -35.50 -24.26
C SER A 225 41.50 -35.66 -22.77
N THR A 226 41.87 -36.79 -22.18
CA THR A 226 41.58 -37.16 -20.76
C THR A 226 40.08 -37.09 -20.39
N SER A 227 39.19 -37.37 -21.35
CA SER A 227 37.74 -37.41 -21.12
C SER A 227 37.32 -38.78 -20.57
N THR A 228 36.40 -38.82 -19.61
CA THR A 228 36.00 -40.04 -18.90
C THR A 228 34.48 -40.25 -18.94
N ALA A 229 34.06 -41.37 -19.51
CA ALA A 229 32.68 -41.85 -19.56
C ALA A 229 32.62 -43.29 -19.02
N ALA A 230 32.68 -43.41 -17.69
CA ALA A 230 32.93 -44.69 -17.03
C ALA A 230 31.69 -45.61 -16.90
N ASN A 231 30.49 -45.03 -17.02
CA ASN A 231 29.21 -45.67 -16.71
C ASN A 231 28.35 -45.93 -17.97
N THR A 232 27.39 -46.85 -17.87
CA THR A 232 26.45 -47.19 -18.95
C THR A 232 25.78 -45.96 -19.54
N GLY A 233 25.86 -45.79 -20.86
CA GLY A 233 25.27 -44.67 -21.60
C GLY A 233 25.83 -43.29 -21.28
N ALA A 234 26.94 -43.19 -20.55
CA ALA A 234 27.57 -41.92 -20.22
C ALA A 234 28.28 -41.31 -21.45
N VAL A 235 28.22 -39.99 -21.62
CA VAL A 235 28.83 -39.27 -22.74
C VAL A 235 29.68 -38.12 -22.21
N ALA A 236 30.99 -38.16 -22.46
CA ALA A 236 31.94 -37.12 -22.13
C ALA A 236 32.56 -36.54 -23.42
N LEU A 237 32.20 -35.30 -23.74
CA LEU A 237 32.59 -34.62 -24.98
C LEU A 237 33.35 -33.32 -24.68
N GLY A 238 34.68 -33.38 -24.73
CA GLY A 238 35.58 -32.26 -24.47
C GLY A 238 36.74 -32.66 -23.54
N SER A 239 37.90 -32.00 -23.67
CA SER A 239 39.07 -32.40 -22.88
C SER A 239 38.84 -32.25 -21.38
N GLY A 240 39.12 -33.29 -20.60
CA GLY A 240 38.83 -33.37 -19.17
C GLY A 240 37.35 -33.50 -18.81
N ALA A 241 36.45 -33.67 -19.79
CA ALA A 241 35.03 -33.89 -19.51
C ALA A 241 34.84 -35.21 -18.76
N THR A 242 34.01 -35.22 -17.71
CA THR A 242 33.77 -36.40 -16.87
C THR A 242 32.28 -36.62 -16.67
N ALA A 243 31.74 -37.68 -17.27
CA ALA A 243 30.37 -38.14 -17.10
C ALA A 243 30.33 -39.22 -15.99
N ALA A 244 29.99 -38.78 -14.78
CA ALA A 244 30.20 -39.50 -13.52
C ALA A 244 29.14 -40.55 -13.18
N ASN A 245 27.94 -40.49 -13.77
CA ASN A 245 26.84 -41.45 -13.53
C ASN A 245 26.34 -42.07 -14.84
N ALA A 246 25.43 -43.05 -14.74
CA ALA A 246 24.83 -43.69 -15.92
C ALA A 246 23.88 -42.73 -16.66
N GLY A 247 23.97 -42.68 -18.00
CA GLY A 247 23.15 -41.80 -18.84
C GLY A 247 23.46 -40.29 -18.73
N ASP A 248 24.54 -39.92 -18.04
CA ASP A 248 25.01 -38.54 -17.91
C ASP A 248 25.66 -38.01 -19.19
N VAL A 249 25.57 -36.70 -19.43
CA VAL A 249 26.26 -36.02 -20.53
C VAL A 249 27.11 -34.87 -20.01
N ALA A 250 28.43 -35.01 -20.04
CA ALA A 250 29.39 -33.94 -19.79
C ALA A 250 29.81 -33.28 -21.12
N LEU A 251 29.40 -32.05 -21.35
CA LEU A 251 29.60 -31.32 -22.61
C LEU A 251 30.52 -30.10 -22.41
N GLY A 252 31.64 -30.09 -23.13
CA GLY A 252 32.66 -29.04 -23.06
C GLY A 252 33.90 -29.45 -22.23
N SER A 253 35.00 -28.72 -22.43
CA SER A 253 36.25 -29.01 -21.72
C SER A 253 36.11 -28.77 -20.21
N GLY A 254 36.61 -29.71 -19.40
CA GLY A 254 36.51 -29.67 -17.93
C GLY A 254 35.09 -29.76 -17.39
N SER A 255 34.09 -30.09 -18.21
CA SER A 255 32.72 -30.26 -17.73
C SER A 255 32.58 -31.54 -16.91
N VAL A 256 31.94 -31.45 -15.75
CA VAL A 256 31.77 -32.60 -14.84
C VAL A 256 30.28 -32.71 -14.50
N THR A 257 29.72 -33.92 -14.62
CA THR A 257 28.36 -34.19 -14.14
C THR A 257 28.34 -34.53 -12.65
N ALA A 258 27.23 -34.21 -12.00
CA ALA A 258 26.94 -34.59 -10.63
C ALA A 258 25.74 -35.55 -10.61
N ALA A 259 25.43 -36.14 -9.46
CA ALA A 259 24.22 -36.93 -9.31
C ALA A 259 22.96 -36.09 -9.66
N ALA A 260 21.97 -36.72 -10.30
CA ALA A 260 20.70 -36.07 -10.60
C ALA A 260 20.01 -35.61 -9.29
N ASN A 261 19.48 -34.39 -9.29
CA ASN A 261 18.95 -33.73 -8.10
C ASN A 261 17.42 -33.52 -8.20
N PRO A 262 16.59 -34.42 -7.62
CA PRO A 262 15.14 -34.29 -7.62
C PRO A 262 14.69 -32.98 -6.97
N THR A 263 13.96 -32.15 -7.72
CA THR A 263 13.43 -30.87 -7.23
C THR A 263 11.94 -30.83 -7.52
N SER A 264 11.11 -31.07 -6.50
CA SER A 264 9.64 -31.17 -6.66
C SER A 264 8.93 -29.82 -6.70
N GLY A 265 9.59 -28.74 -6.26
CA GLY A 265 8.97 -27.43 -6.10
C GLY A 265 9.83 -26.45 -5.30
N ALA A 266 9.25 -25.29 -5.00
CA ALA A 266 9.84 -24.26 -4.14
C ALA A 266 8.75 -23.52 -3.34
N THR A 267 9.12 -22.96 -2.19
CA THR A 267 8.22 -22.09 -1.41
C THR A 267 8.66 -20.63 -1.55
N ILE A 268 7.79 -19.77 -2.07
CA ILE A 268 8.05 -18.35 -2.31
C ILE A 268 6.99 -17.54 -1.57
N GLY A 269 7.42 -16.68 -0.63
CA GLY A 269 6.50 -15.86 0.17
C GLY A 269 5.53 -16.65 1.07
N GLY A 270 5.85 -17.91 1.39
CA GLY A 270 4.98 -18.82 2.14
C GLY A 270 4.05 -19.68 1.27
N THR A 271 3.92 -19.38 -0.03
CA THR A 271 3.16 -20.19 -0.99
C THR A 271 4.06 -21.26 -1.60
N ALA A 272 3.60 -22.52 -1.61
CA ALA A 272 4.29 -23.62 -2.26
C ALA A 272 3.93 -23.71 -3.76
N TYR A 273 4.95 -23.86 -4.59
CA TYR A 273 4.85 -24.06 -6.04
C TYR A 273 5.42 -25.42 -6.39
N SER A 274 4.73 -26.21 -7.21
CA SER A 274 5.20 -27.51 -7.71
C SER A 274 5.83 -27.35 -9.09
N PHE A 275 6.79 -28.20 -9.43
CA PHE A 275 7.46 -28.21 -10.74
C PHE A 275 7.16 -29.50 -11.52
N ALA A 276 7.26 -29.44 -12.85
CA ALA A 276 7.34 -30.64 -13.69
C ALA A 276 8.75 -31.26 -13.66
N GLY A 277 8.91 -32.48 -14.17
CA GLY A 277 10.23 -33.11 -14.32
C GLY A 277 10.93 -33.46 -12.99
N THR A 278 10.18 -33.65 -11.90
CA THR A 278 10.69 -33.72 -10.52
C THR A 278 11.67 -34.85 -10.20
N SER A 279 11.78 -35.86 -11.07
CA SER A 279 12.55 -37.09 -10.85
C SER A 279 13.52 -37.39 -12.01
N PRO A 280 14.55 -36.55 -12.24
CA PRO A 280 15.56 -36.78 -13.27
C PRO A 280 16.40 -38.03 -12.95
N THR A 281 16.73 -38.82 -13.98
CA THR A 281 17.54 -40.04 -13.85
C THR A 281 19.04 -39.82 -14.09
N SER A 282 19.39 -38.77 -14.82
CA SER A 282 20.75 -38.35 -15.16
C SER A 282 20.78 -36.83 -15.42
N VAL A 283 21.96 -36.26 -15.67
CA VAL A 283 22.10 -34.82 -15.97
C VAL A 283 22.94 -34.54 -17.21
N VAL A 284 22.64 -33.41 -17.85
CA VAL A 284 23.53 -32.77 -18.82
C VAL A 284 24.28 -31.64 -18.10
N SER A 285 25.61 -31.72 -18.05
CA SER A 285 26.46 -30.65 -17.49
C SER A 285 27.26 -29.97 -18.60
N VAL A 286 27.19 -28.64 -18.64
CA VAL A 286 27.93 -27.79 -19.59
C VAL A 286 29.19 -27.15 -18.96
N GLY A 287 29.55 -27.51 -17.73
CA GLY A 287 30.68 -26.94 -17.01
C GLY A 287 31.01 -27.68 -15.71
N ALA A 288 31.64 -26.98 -14.78
CA ALA A 288 31.91 -27.46 -13.42
C ALA A 288 31.66 -26.31 -12.43
N PRO A 289 31.53 -26.57 -11.11
CA PRO A 289 31.36 -25.51 -10.12
C PRO A 289 32.50 -24.47 -10.17
N GLY A 290 32.15 -23.18 -10.32
CA GLY A 290 33.10 -22.08 -10.54
C GLY A 290 33.64 -21.95 -11.97
N ALA A 291 33.17 -22.80 -12.89
CA ALA A 291 33.51 -22.83 -14.31
C ALA A 291 32.24 -23.07 -15.16
N GLU A 292 31.16 -22.38 -14.81
CA GLU A 292 29.87 -22.44 -15.49
C GLU A 292 29.94 -21.86 -16.91
N ARG A 293 29.03 -22.30 -17.78
CA ARG A 293 28.91 -21.78 -19.16
C ARG A 293 27.51 -21.23 -19.41
N GLN A 294 27.45 -20.14 -20.17
CA GLN A 294 26.19 -19.66 -20.74
C GLN A 294 25.71 -20.64 -21.82
N VAL A 295 24.43 -21.00 -21.76
CA VAL A 295 23.74 -21.68 -22.87
C VAL A 295 23.02 -20.60 -23.68
N THR A 296 23.54 -20.29 -24.87
CA THR A 296 23.04 -19.20 -25.72
C THR A 296 22.13 -19.74 -26.83
N ASN A 297 21.38 -18.84 -27.49
CA ASN A 297 20.44 -19.17 -28.57
C ASN A 297 19.29 -20.12 -28.16
N VAL A 298 18.94 -20.13 -26.86
CA VAL A 298 17.77 -20.86 -26.34
C VAL A 298 16.50 -20.14 -26.77
N ALA A 299 15.67 -20.81 -27.59
CA ALA A 299 14.34 -20.33 -27.95
C ALA A 299 13.43 -20.20 -26.71
N ALA A 300 12.34 -19.45 -26.80
CA ALA A 300 11.42 -19.31 -25.67
C ALA A 300 10.70 -20.65 -25.42
N GLY A 301 10.90 -21.24 -24.24
CA GLY A 301 10.24 -22.48 -23.83
C GLY A 301 8.74 -22.29 -23.58
N GLN A 302 7.96 -23.37 -23.61
CA GLN A 302 6.54 -23.29 -23.25
C GLN A 302 6.38 -22.97 -21.75
N LEU A 303 5.43 -22.10 -21.42
CA LEU A 303 5.11 -21.71 -20.04
C LEU A 303 3.78 -22.34 -19.61
N SER A 304 3.85 -23.59 -19.16
CA SER A 304 2.73 -24.35 -18.58
C SER A 304 3.18 -25.14 -17.35
N ASP A 305 2.21 -25.65 -16.59
CA ASP A 305 2.39 -26.48 -15.39
C ASP A 305 3.10 -27.83 -15.69
N THR A 306 2.96 -28.36 -16.90
CA THR A 306 3.62 -29.60 -17.35
C THR A 306 4.92 -29.37 -18.14
N SER A 307 5.34 -28.13 -18.36
CA SER A 307 6.48 -27.83 -19.23
C SER A 307 7.82 -28.24 -18.61
N THR A 308 8.69 -28.86 -19.41
CA THR A 308 10.09 -29.14 -19.08
C THR A 308 11.06 -28.43 -20.04
N ASP A 309 10.58 -27.40 -20.75
CA ASP A 309 11.41 -26.61 -21.66
C ASP A 309 12.34 -25.67 -20.87
N ALA A 310 13.52 -25.37 -21.44
CA ALA A 310 14.41 -24.35 -20.87
C ALA A 310 13.80 -22.94 -21.03
N VAL A 311 13.76 -22.18 -19.94
CA VAL A 311 13.32 -20.78 -19.94
C VAL A 311 14.48 -19.87 -20.29
N ASN A 312 14.30 -18.97 -21.26
CA ASN A 312 15.34 -18.03 -21.66
C ASN A 312 15.20 -16.65 -20.96
N GLY A 313 16.21 -15.80 -21.14
CA GLY A 313 16.28 -14.50 -20.47
C GLY A 313 15.15 -13.52 -20.82
N SER A 314 14.57 -13.57 -22.03
CA SER A 314 13.50 -12.64 -22.41
C SER A 314 12.16 -13.00 -21.76
N GLN A 315 11.91 -14.29 -21.48
CA GLN A 315 10.74 -14.74 -20.74
C GLN A 315 10.78 -14.26 -19.28
N LEU A 316 11.92 -14.44 -18.59
CA LEU A 316 12.11 -13.92 -17.24
C LEU A 316 12.03 -12.38 -17.19
N PHE A 317 12.61 -11.71 -18.19
CA PHE A 317 12.52 -10.25 -18.29
C PHE A 317 11.08 -9.74 -18.51
N ALA A 318 10.26 -10.46 -19.28
CA ALA A 318 8.84 -10.15 -19.44
C ALA A 318 8.07 -10.30 -18.12
N THR A 319 8.36 -11.34 -17.33
CA THR A 319 7.79 -11.52 -15.99
C THR A 319 8.21 -10.39 -15.04
N ASN A 320 9.48 -9.98 -15.05
CA ASN A 320 9.95 -8.86 -14.23
C ASN A 320 9.26 -7.54 -14.58
N GLN A 321 9.11 -7.21 -15.87
CA GLN A 321 8.36 -6.02 -16.30
C GLN A 321 6.89 -6.03 -15.85
N ALA A 322 6.25 -7.21 -15.81
CA ALA A 322 4.89 -7.34 -15.29
C ALA A 322 4.83 -7.06 -13.78
N ILE A 323 5.83 -7.48 -13.01
CA ILE A 323 5.97 -7.19 -11.57
C ILE A 323 6.22 -5.70 -11.33
N ASP A 324 7.12 -5.07 -12.10
CA ASP A 324 7.40 -3.63 -12.00
C ASP A 324 6.17 -2.77 -12.33
N THR A 325 5.39 -3.21 -13.34
CA THR A 325 4.10 -2.60 -13.69
C THR A 325 3.10 -2.72 -12.54
N LEU A 326 2.93 -3.92 -11.97
CA LEU A 326 2.03 -4.16 -10.83
C LEU A 326 2.43 -3.34 -9.59
N SER A 327 3.73 -3.24 -9.31
CA SER A 327 4.29 -2.40 -8.24
C SER A 327 3.92 -0.92 -8.44
N THR A 328 4.11 -0.42 -9.66
CA THR A 328 3.77 0.96 -10.04
C THR A 328 2.26 1.24 -9.94
N SER A 329 1.42 0.35 -10.44
CA SER A 329 -0.05 0.46 -10.33
C SER A 329 -0.53 0.42 -8.88
N THR A 330 0.09 -0.40 -8.04
CA THR A 330 -0.23 -0.49 -6.61
C THR A 330 0.16 0.79 -5.88
N SER A 331 1.36 1.31 -6.12
CA SER A 331 1.87 2.55 -5.53
C SER A 331 1.04 3.78 -5.90
N THR A 332 0.63 3.89 -7.17
CA THR A 332 -0.25 4.97 -7.64
C THR A 332 -1.66 4.86 -7.06
N GLY A 333 -2.24 3.66 -6.99
CA GLY A 333 -3.52 3.42 -6.33
C GLY A 333 -3.52 3.81 -4.84
N ILE A 334 -2.48 3.43 -4.10
CA ILE A 334 -2.28 3.84 -2.70
C ILE A 334 -2.15 5.37 -2.58
N SER A 335 -1.41 6.00 -3.48
CA SER A 335 -1.22 7.46 -3.50
C SER A 335 -2.53 8.21 -3.75
N SER A 336 -3.35 7.74 -4.71
CA SER A 336 -4.70 8.28 -4.97
C SER A 336 -5.66 8.07 -3.80
N LEU A 337 -5.58 6.93 -3.11
CA LEU A 337 -6.37 6.69 -1.89
C LEU A 337 -5.95 7.64 -0.76
N SER A 338 -4.64 7.90 -0.61
CA SER A 338 -4.09 8.83 0.37
C SER A 338 -4.56 10.28 0.12
N THR A 339 -4.55 10.76 -1.12
CA THR A 339 -5.07 12.10 -1.46
C THR A 339 -6.59 12.19 -1.33
N GLY A 340 -7.33 11.14 -1.70
CA GLY A 340 -8.76 11.03 -1.46
C GLY A 340 -9.14 11.06 0.03
N LEU A 341 -8.35 10.40 0.88
CA LEU A 341 -8.53 10.44 2.33
C LEU A 341 -8.19 11.81 2.92
N SER A 342 -7.11 12.45 2.44
CA SER A 342 -6.69 13.79 2.87
C SER A 342 -7.73 14.88 2.52
N THR A 343 -8.32 14.82 1.32
CA THR A 343 -9.42 15.72 0.92
C THR A 343 -10.68 15.46 1.73
N THR A 344 -11.02 14.19 2.00
CA THR A 344 -12.13 13.83 2.91
C THR A 344 -11.92 14.39 4.31
N ASN A 345 -10.73 14.23 4.88
CA ASN A 345 -10.36 14.77 6.20
C ASN A 345 -10.43 16.30 6.22
N SER A 346 -9.99 16.96 5.15
CA SER A 346 -10.08 18.42 5.00
C SER A 346 -11.53 18.91 4.95
N ASN A 347 -12.40 18.23 4.18
CA ASN A 347 -13.83 18.54 4.12
C ASN A 347 -14.52 18.36 5.49
N VAL A 348 -14.16 17.31 6.24
CA VAL A 348 -14.63 17.10 7.62
C VAL A 348 -14.16 18.22 8.55
N ALA A 349 -12.91 18.67 8.44
CA ALA A 349 -12.39 19.79 9.22
C ALA A 349 -13.08 21.14 8.88
N SER A 350 -13.33 21.42 7.59
CA SER A 350 -14.09 22.60 7.16
C SER A 350 -15.54 22.57 7.65
N LEU A 351 -16.21 21.41 7.57
CA LEU A 351 -17.57 21.24 8.09
C LEU A 351 -17.63 21.40 9.61
N SER A 352 -16.64 20.88 10.34
CA SER A 352 -16.49 21.08 11.79
C SER A 352 -16.35 22.57 12.13
N THR A 353 -15.51 23.30 11.37
CA THR A 353 -15.31 24.76 11.53
C THR A 353 -16.60 25.52 11.26
N ALA A 354 -17.30 25.22 10.16
CA ALA A 354 -18.58 25.86 9.81
C ALA A 354 -19.66 25.60 10.86
N THR A 355 -19.73 24.38 11.41
CA THR A 355 -20.63 24.02 12.51
C THR A 355 -20.30 24.81 13.78
N GLY A 356 -19.01 25.00 14.08
CA GLY A 356 -18.54 25.87 15.15
C GLY A 356 -18.96 27.34 14.94
N SER A 357 -18.78 27.89 13.73
CA SER A 357 -19.22 29.25 13.40
C SER A 357 -20.72 29.41 13.55
N ILE A 358 -21.54 28.46 13.07
CA ILE A 358 -23.00 28.46 13.26
C ILE A 358 -23.36 28.48 14.75
N SER A 359 -22.69 27.68 15.58
CA SER A 359 -22.88 27.69 17.04
C SER A 359 -22.57 29.06 17.66
N THR A 360 -21.50 29.73 17.23
CA THR A 360 -21.19 31.09 17.68
C THR A 360 -22.21 32.11 17.20
N SER A 361 -22.69 32.04 15.96
CA SER A 361 -23.74 32.93 15.44
C SER A 361 -25.08 32.74 16.16
N ILE A 362 -25.47 31.50 16.49
CA ILE A 362 -26.65 31.22 17.31
C ILE A 362 -26.50 31.82 18.72
N SER A 363 -25.31 31.72 19.32
CA SER A 363 -25.01 32.34 20.62
C SER A 363 -25.03 33.88 20.57
N SER A 364 -24.53 34.49 19.50
CA SER A 364 -24.60 35.93 19.28
C SER A 364 -26.02 36.41 19.00
N LEU A 365 -26.83 35.61 18.31
CA LEU A 365 -28.24 35.91 18.08
C LEU A 365 -29.07 35.76 19.36
N SER A 366 -28.79 34.77 20.22
CA SER A 366 -29.49 34.61 21.50
C SER A 366 -29.18 35.76 22.48
N THR A 367 -27.94 36.23 22.52
CA THR A 367 -27.56 37.43 23.30
C THR A 367 -28.16 38.69 22.70
N GLY A 368 -28.14 38.87 21.37
CA GLY A 368 -28.80 39.99 20.68
C GLY A 368 -30.31 40.04 20.91
N LEU A 369 -30.99 38.89 20.89
CA LEU A 369 -32.42 38.79 21.20
C LEU A 369 -32.68 39.13 22.67
N SER A 370 -31.89 38.60 23.61
CA SER A 370 -31.99 38.94 25.04
C SER A 370 -31.81 40.44 25.33
N THR A 371 -30.88 41.11 24.64
CA THR A 371 -30.75 42.58 24.73
C THR A 371 -31.93 43.31 24.09
N THR A 372 -32.52 42.78 23.02
CA THR A 372 -33.72 43.34 22.38
C THR A 372 -34.92 43.23 23.32
N ASP A 373 -35.15 42.07 23.93
CA ASP A 373 -36.20 41.85 24.94
C ASP A 373 -36.02 42.79 26.14
N SER A 374 -34.78 42.94 26.63
CA SER A 374 -34.44 43.85 27.73
C SER A 374 -34.72 45.33 27.38
N ASN A 375 -34.41 45.73 26.14
CA ASN A 375 -34.70 47.08 25.63
C ASN A 375 -36.20 47.31 25.45
N VAL A 376 -36.96 46.32 24.96
CA VAL A 376 -38.43 46.39 24.83
C VAL A 376 -39.09 46.47 26.21
N ALA A 377 -38.62 45.70 27.19
CA ALA A 377 -39.10 45.78 28.58
C ALA A 377 -38.78 47.14 29.22
N SER A 378 -37.58 47.68 28.98
CA SER A 378 -37.16 48.99 29.48
C SER A 378 -37.94 50.14 28.83
N LEU A 379 -38.21 50.05 27.51
CA LEU A 379 -39.04 51.01 26.79
C LEU A 379 -40.49 50.94 27.25
N SER A 380 -41.06 49.74 27.37
CA SER A 380 -42.42 49.53 27.91
C SER A 380 -42.57 50.16 29.30
N THR A 381 -41.58 49.96 30.17
CA THR A 381 -41.52 50.60 31.50
C THR A 381 -41.41 52.13 31.41
N SER A 382 -40.57 52.65 30.51
CA SER A 382 -40.37 54.10 30.32
C SER A 382 -41.60 54.79 29.73
N THR A 383 -42.31 54.13 28.81
CA THR A 383 -43.57 54.60 28.25
C THR A 383 -44.67 54.58 29.30
N SER A 384 -44.74 53.55 30.16
CA SER A 384 -45.74 53.50 31.23
C SER A 384 -45.50 54.58 32.30
N THR A 385 -44.25 54.83 32.70
CA THR A 385 -43.91 55.90 33.66
C THR A 385 -44.09 57.31 33.07
N THR A 386 -43.85 57.48 31.77
CA THR A 386 -44.16 58.74 31.06
C THR A 386 -45.66 58.96 31.00
N ALA A 387 -46.45 57.93 30.65
CA ALA A 387 -47.91 58.00 30.61
C ALA A 387 -48.51 58.28 32.00
N SER A 388 -48.00 57.64 33.06
CA SER A 388 -48.45 57.93 34.42
C SER A 388 -48.09 59.35 34.84
N SER A 389 -46.88 59.83 34.54
CA SER A 389 -46.44 61.20 34.85
C SER A 389 -47.22 62.27 34.10
N LEU A 390 -47.59 62.00 32.84
CA LEU A 390 -48.48 62.89 32.07
C LEU A 390 -49.90 62.90 32.68
N SER A 391 -50.41 61.74 33.11
CA SER A 391 -51.75 61.66 33.74
C SER A 391 -51.83 62.42 35.08
N THR A 392 -50.78 62.37 35.90
CA THR A 392 -50.69 63.13 37.15
C THR A 392 -50.44 64.62 36.88
N GLY A 393 -49.67 64.96 35.85
CA GLY A 393 -49.48 66.33 35.38
C GLY A 393 -50.79 66.98 34.90
N VAL A 394 -51.56 66.29 34.05
CA VAL A 394 -52.89 66.73 33.60
C VAL A 394 -53.85 66.87 34.78
N SER A 395 -53.83 65.93 35.72
CA SER A 395 -54.64 65.99 36.94
C SER A 395 -54.28 67.19 37.81
N SER A 396 -52.99 67.48 37.99
CA SER A 396 -52.48 68.64 38.74
C SER A 396 -52.79 69.98 38.06
N LEU A 397 -52.75 70.02 36.73
CA LEU A 397 -53.16 71.19 35.95
C LEU A 397 -54.67 71.41 36.06
N SER A 398 -55.48 70.35 36.09
CA SER A 398 -56.94 70.45 36.28
C SER A 398 -57.30 71.05 37.65
N THR A 399 -56.62 70.64 38.73
CA THR A 399 -56.82 71.23 40.07
C THR A 399 -56.27 72.66 40.14
N GLY A 400 -55.11 72.94 39.54
CA GLY A 400 -54.57 74.31 39.42
C GLY A 400 -55.47 75.28 38.65
N LEU A 401 -56.12 74.81 37.58
CA LEU A 401 -57.10 75.60 36.85
C LEU A 401 -58.40 75.78 37.66
N SER A 402 -58.87 74.74 38.37
CA SER A 402 -60.05 74.85 39.23
C SER A 402 -59.87 75.86 40.37
N THR A 403 -58.69 75.89 41.00
CA THR A 403 -58.36 76.87 42.06
C THR A 403 -58.23 78.29 41.50
N THR A 404 -57.63 78.44 40.30
CA THR A 404 -57.61 79.72 39.58
C THR A 404 -59.03 80.22 39.29
N ASN A 405 -59.93 79.35 38.81
CA ASN A 405 -61.32 79.69 38.55
C ASN A 405 -62.08 80.10 39.82
N SER A 406 -61.88 79.39 40.94
CA SER A 406 -62.43 79.76 42.25
C SER A 406 -61.90 81.11 42.74
N ASN A 407 -60.61 81.41 42.55
CA ASN A 407 -60.00 82.69 42.93
C ASN A 407 -60.57 83.86 42.10
N VAL A 408 -60.76 83.68 40.80
CA VAL A 408 -61.41 84.67 39.93
C VAL A 408 -62.86 84.92 40.34
N THR A 409 -63.60 83.85 40.68
CA THR A 409 -64.99 83.95 41.17
C THR A 409 -65.07 84.70 42.50
N SER A 410 -64.13 84.43 43.41
CA SER A 410 -64.02 85.12 44.70
C SER A 410 -63.67 86.60 44.53
N LEU A 411 -62.71 86.92 43.64
CA LEU A 411 -62.31 88.30 43.34
C LEU A 411 -63.44 89.09 42.67
N SER A 412 -64.19 88.47 41.75
CA SER A 412 -65.41 89.03 41.15
C SER A 412 -66.45 89.41 42.21
N THR A 413 -66.65 88.54 43.20
CA THR A 413 -67.58 88.76 44.32
C THR A 413 -67.10 89.89 45.26
N SER A 414 -65.80 89.93 45.58
CA SER A 414 -65.22 91.00 46.39
C SER A 414 -65.26 92.37 45.69
N ALA A 415 -65.06 92.40 44.37
CA ALA A 415 -65.16 93.64 43.59
C ALA A 415 -66.60 94.18 43.54
N SER A 416 -67.60 93.31 43.34
CA SER A 416 -69.02 93.73 43.29
C SER A 416 -69.52 94.28 44.64
N THR A 417 -69.16 93.63 45.74
CA THR A 417 -69.49 94.09 47.11
C THR A 417 -68.75 95.37 47.50
N GLY A 418 -67.49 95.52 47.12
CA GLY A 418 -66.71 96.75 47.32
C GLY A 418 -67.32 97.96 46.58
N ILE A 419 -67.68 97.79 45.31
CA ILE A 419 -68.33 98.84 44.51
C ILE A 419 -69.71 99.20 45.10
N SER A 420 -70.51 98.20 45.51
CA SER A 420 -71.81 98.43 46.14
C SER A 420 -71.73 99.14 47.49
N SER A 421 -70.62 98.98 48.22
CA SER A 421 -70.40 99.68 49.50
C SER A 421 -70.02 101.13 49.28
N LEU A 422 -69.21 101.40 48.25
CA LEU A 422 -68.77 102.74 47.86
C LEU A 422 -69.95 103.59 47.33
N SER A 423 -70.88 103.01 46.57
CA SER A 423 -72.07 103.73 46.09
C SER A 423 -73.00 104.16 47.23
N THR A 424 -73.19 103.31 48.24
CA THR A 424 -73.94 103.69 49.47
C THR A 424 -73.21 104.74 50.30
N GLY A 425 -71.87 104.69 50.39
CA GLY A 425 -71.09 105.72 51.09
C GLY A 425 -71.24 107.10 50.45
N LEU A 426 -71.23 107.17 49.12
CA LEU A 426 -71.35 108.43 48.40
C LEU A 426 -72.75 109.06 48.55
N SER A 427 -73.84 108.28 48.49
CA SER A 427 -75.20 108.83 48.65
C SER A 427 -75.47 109.38 50.06
N THR A 428 -74.88 108.79 51.10
CA THR A 428 -74.95 109.35 52.46
C THR A 428 -74.18 110.67 52.59
N THR A 429 -73.12 110.87 51.80
CA THR A 429 -72.34 112.11 51.80
C THR A 429 -73.13 113.26 51.15
N ASP A 430 -73.74 113.04 49.98
CA ASP A 430 -74.61 114.03 49.32
C ASP A 430 -75.78 114.46 50.22
N SER A 431 -76.42 113.50 50.90
CA SER A 431 -77.55 113.75 51.81
C SER A 431 -77.19 114.65 53.00
N ASN A 432 -75.96 114.54 53.51
CA ASN A 432 -75.46 115.35 54.63
C ASN A 432 -75.08 116.78 54.19
N VAL A 433 -74.62 116.97 52.94
CA VAL A 433 -74.30 118.30 52.40
C VAL A 433 -75.58 119.10 52.12
N ALA A 434 -76.61 118.46 51.56
CA ALA A 434 -77.90 119.09 51.29
C ALA A 434 -78.59 119.58 52.57
N SER A 435 -78.57 118.79 53.64
CA SER A 435 -79.22 119.12 54.91
C SER A 435 -78.49 120.25 55.68
N LEU A 436 -77.16 120.32 55.62
CA LEU A 436 -76.38 121.42 56.21
C LEU A 436 -76.62 122.77 55.49
N SER A 437 -76.77 122.73 54.17
CA SER A 437 -77.12 123.90 53.34
C SER A 437 -78.47 124.51 53.76
N THR A 438 -79.49 123.67 53.96
CA THR A 438 -80.83 124.11 54.38
C THR A 438 -80.82 124.72 55.79
N SER A 439 -80.13 124.09 56.76
CA SER A 439 -80.16 124.51 58.17
C SER A 439 -79.49 125.86 58.43
N THR A 440 -78.52 126.24 57.60
CA THR A 440 -77.82 127.54 57.70
C THR A 440 -78.68 128.68 57.16
N SER A 441 -79.49 128.42 56.13
CA SER A 441 -80.38 129.40 55.49
C SER A 441 -81.51 129.88 56.42
N THR A 442 -82.16 128.96 57.14
CA THR A 442 -83.33 129.26 58.01
C THR A 442 -82.97 129.98 59.32
N THR A 443 -81.73 129.83 59.78
CA THR A 443 -81.27 130.45 61.04
C THR A 443 -81.04 131.95 60.87
N ALA A 444 -80.49 132.38 59.73
CA ALA A 444 -80.24 133.80 59.44
C ALA A 444 -81.54 134.61 59.20
N SER A 445 -82.57 134.01 58.61
CA SER A 445 -83.85 134.67 58.35
C SER A 445 -84.71 134.86 59.61
N SER A 446 -84.49 134.07 60.65
CA SER A 446 -85.31 134.11 61.88
C SER A 446 -84.86 135.21 62.86
N LEU A 447 -83.60 135.64 62.78
CA LEU A 447 -83.06 136.68 63.66
C LEU A 447 -83.39 138.11 63.17
N SER A 448 -83.59 138.31 61.87
CA SER A 448 -83.95 139.62 61.31
C SER A 448 -85.40 140.02 61.60
N THR A 449 -86.34 139.06 61.64
CA THR A 449 -87.76 139.33 61.93
C THR A 449 -88.06 139.55 63.42
N GLY A 450 -87.23 138.99 64.31
CA GLY A 450 -87.41 139.14 65.77
C GLY A 450 -87.17 140.57 66.26
N VAL A 451 -86.12 141.24 65.77
CA VAL A 451 -85.75 142.60 66.22
C VAL A 451 -86.77 143.64 65.74
N SER A 452 -87.34 143.47 64.55
CA SER A 452 -88.40 144.34 64.01
C SER A 452 -89.77 144.18 64.69
N SER A 453 -89.97 143.11 65.48
CA SER A 453 -91.22 142.86 66.21
C SER A 453 -91.18 143.40 67.65
N LEU A 454 -89.99 143.60 68.21
CA LEU A 454 -89.82 144.20 69.53
C LEU A 454 -89.96 145.74 69.49
N SER A 455 -89.63 146.37 68.36
CA SER A 455 -89.77 147.83 68.16
C SER A 455 -91.22 148.31 68.06
N THR A 456 -92.17 147.43 67.70
CA THR A 456 -93.60 147.75 67.61
C THR A 456 -94.37 147.40 68.89
N GLY A 457 -93.94 146.40 69.66
CA GLY A 457 -94.59 146.02 70.92
C GLY A 457 -94.49 147.08 72.04
N LEU A 458 -93.43 147.90 72.05
CA LEU A 458 -93.26 148.91 73.09
C LEU A 458 -94.16 150.14 72.89
N SER A 459 -94.42 150.58 71.64
CA SER A 459 -95.33 151.71 71.37
C SER A 459 -96.81 151.38 71.66
N THR A 460 -97.19 150.10 71.59
CA THR A 460 -98.54 149.64 71.98
C THR A 460 -98.73 149.55 73.49
N THR A 461 -97.66 149.43 74.27
CA THR A 461 -97.74 149.48 75.75
C THR A 461 -98.01 150.91 76.22
N ASP A 462 -97.37 151.89 75.57
CA ASP A 462 -97.51 153.33 75.84
C ASP A 462 -98.95 153.83 75.62
N SER A 463 -99.68 153.22 74.68
CA SER A 463 -101.06 153.61 74.33
C SER A 463 -102.13 153.05 75.28
N ASN A 464 -101.88 151.92 75.95
CA ASN A 464 -102.90 151.20 76.74
C ASN A 464 -102.98 151.64 78.21
N VAL A 465 -101.93 152.29 78.74
CA VAL A 465 -101.96 152.85 80.11
C VAL A 465 -102.79 154.16 80.14
N ALA A 466 -102.83 154.90 79.04
CA ALA A 466 -103.62 156.13 78.90
C ALA A 466 -105.15 155.88 78.86
N SER A 467 -105.58 154.74 78.32
CA SER A 467 -107.01 154.43 78.15
C SER A 467 -107.66 153.80 79.38
N LEU A 468 -106.91 153.06 80.20
CA LEU A 468 -107.47 152.32 81.34
C LEU A 468 -107.81 153.23 82.54
N SER A 469 -107.00 154.26 82.84
CA SER A 469 -107.25 155.17 83.97
C SER A 469 -108.54 155.99 83.80
N THR A 470 -108.86 156.38 82.55
CA THR A 470 -110.08 157.12 82.21
C THR A 470 -111.36 156.32 82.51
N SER A 471 -111.31 154.98 82.40
CA SER A 471 -112.44 154.09 82.72
C SER A 471 -112.70 153.94 84.23
N THR A 472 -111.69 154.13 85.08
CA THR A 472 -111.86 154.01 86.54
C THR A 472 -112.56 155.24 87.14
N SER A 473 -112.60 156.38 86.42
CA SER A 473 -113.26 157.61 86.89
C SER A 473 -114.80 157.60 86.79
N THR A 474 -115.39 156.69 86.02
CA THR A 474 -116.84 156.67 85.71
C THR A 474 -117.62 155.55 86.40
N THR A 475 -116.95 154.51 86.89
CA THR A 475 -117.63 153.39 87.58
C THR A 475 -117.94 153.72 89.06
N ALA A 476 -117.14 154.58 89.71
CA ALA A 476 -117.35 154.96 91.11
C ALA A 476 -118.51 155.97 91.31
N SER A 477 -118.87 156.75 90.29
CA SER A 477 -119.92 157.79 90.37
C SER A 477 -121.34 157.26 90.21
N SER A 478 -121.51 156.04 89.66
CA SER A 478 -122.84 155.44 89.41
C SER A 478 -123.30 154.46 90.49
N LEU A 479 -122.44 154.08 91.45
CA LEU A 479 -122.77 153.03 92.43
C LEU A 479 -123.30 153.56 93.79
N SER A 480 -123.08 154.82 94.16
CA SER A 480 -123.56 155.38 95.44
C SER A 480 -124.85 156.21 95.33
N THR A 481 -125.17 156.77 94.16
CA THR A 481 -126.48 157.38 93.90
C THR A 481 -127.62 156.35 94.00
N GLY A 482 -127.35 155.08 93.68
CA GLY A 482 -128.28 153.96 93.90
C GLY A 482 -128.50 153.60 95.38
N VAL A 483 -127.55 153.89 96.28
CA VAL A 483 -127.69 153.62 97.72
C VAL A 483 -128.68 154.60 98.38
N SER A 484 -128.78 155.82 97.85
CA SER A 484 -129.75 156.84 98.30
C SER A 484 -131.21 156.48 98.00
N SER A 485 -131.47 155.70 96.95
CA SER A 485 -132.83 155.26 96.56
C SER A 485 -133.32 154.04 97.36
N LEU A 486 -132.42 153.26 97.96
CA LEU A 486 -132.79 152.09 98.77
C LEU A 486 -133.05 152.47 100.24
N SER A 487 -132.35 153.46 100.79
CA SER A 487 -132.58 153.94 102.18
C SER A 487 -133.86 154.77 102.32
N THR A 488 -134.26 155.50 101.28
CA THR A 488 -135.56 156.20 101.25
C THR A 488 -136.74 155.22 101.21
N GLY A 489 -136.58 154.05 100.57
CA GLY A 489 -137.53 152.93 100.66
C GLY A 489 -137.61 152.26 102.04
N LEU A 490 -136.57 152.38 102.88
CA LEU A 490 -136.59 151.87 104.25
C LEU A 490 -137.31 152.83 105.23
N SER A 491 -137.47 154.12 104.87
CA SER A 491 -138.14 155.13 105.70
C SER A 491 -139.64 154.86 105.95
N THR A 492 -140.27 154.04 105.10
CA THR A 492 -141.71 153.73 105.17
C THR A 492 -142.03 152.42 105.89
N THR A 493 -141.03 151.57 106.17
CA THR A 493 -141.27 150.28 106.84
C THR A 493 -141.11 150.36 108.36
N ASN A 494 -140.10 151.06 108.90
CA ASN A 494 -139.90 151.10 110.36
C ASN A 494 -140.94 151.96 111.11
N SER A 495 -141.54 152.95 110.45
CA SER A 495 -142.61 153.80 111.00
C SER A 495 -143.91 153.03 111.31
N ASN A 496 -144.08 151.82 110.75
CA ASN A 496 -145.27 150.98 110.95
C ASN A 496 -145.05 149.77 111.88
N VAL A 497 -143.80 149.45 112.25
CA VAL A 497 -143.49 148.24 113.03
C VAL A 497 -143.48 148.48 114.55
N THR A 498 -143.15 149.69 115.03
CA THR A 498 -142.92 149.89 116.48
C THR A 498 -143.72 151.03 117.12
N SER A 499 -144.71 151.54 116.41
CA SER A 499 -146.00 151.89 117.04
C SER A 499 -146.65 150.66 117.72
N LEU A 500 -146.22 149.43 117.36
CA LEU A 500 -146.64 148.19 118.02
C LEU A 500 -145.99 147.96 119.41
N SER A 501 -144.84 148.56 119.75
CA SER A 501 -144.31 148.46 121.14
C SER A 501 -144.84 149.52 122.09
N THR A 502 -145.62 150.49 121.60
CA THR A 502 -146.45 151.36 122.47
C THR A 502 -147.47 150.55 123.28
N SER A 503 -147.81 149.32 122.85
CA SER A 503 -148.84 148.48 123.46
C SER A 503 -148.32 147.32 124.34
N ALA A 504 -147.02 147.02 124.32
CA ALA A 504 -146.41 145.95 125.13
C ALA A 504 -144.95 146.32 125.46
N SER A 505 -144.62 146.92 126.61
CA SER A 505 -144.89 146.34 127.93
C SER A 505 -145.16 147.37 129.04
N THR A 506 -146.23 148.14 128.89
CA THR A 506 -147.04 148.55 130.05
C THR A 506 -147.61 147.34 130.81
N GLY A 507 -147.71 146.17 130.16
CA GLY A 507 -148.29 144.93 130.69
C GLY A 507 -147.32 143.94 131.35
N ILE A 508 -146.28 143.45 130.65
CA ILE A 508 -145.31 142.50 131.23
C ILE A 508 -144.22 143.30 131.96
N ALA A 509 -144.50 143.84 133.15
CA ALA A 509 -144.80 143.15 134.42
C ALA A 509 -143.53 143.27 135.29
N SER A 510 -143.57 143.72 136.54
CA SER A 510 -144.27 143.11 137.70
C SER A 510 -143.85 141.66 138.02
N VAL A 511 -143.34 140.91 137.04
CA VAL A 511 -142.71 139.59 137.13
C VAL A 511 -141.52 139.65 136.17
N SER A 512 -140.25 139.57 136.59
CA SER A 512 -139.66 138.67 137.58
C SER A 512 -138.40 139.36 138.14
N THR A 513 -138.45 140.33 139.06
CA THR A 513 -138.76 140.22 140.51
C THR A 513 -138.18 139.00 141.25
N THR A 514 -137.56 138.02 140.59
CA THR A 514 -137.51 136.66 141.17
C THR A 514 -136.31 135.80 140.75
N VAL A 515 -136.43 135.01 139.67
CA VAL A 515 -136.10 133.56 139.59
C VAL A 515 -134.65 133.04 139.79
N SER A 516 -134.18 132.07 138.96
CA SER A 516 -133.12 131.14 139.42
C SER A 516 -132.11 130.46 138.44
N ALA A 517 -132.49 129.44 137.63
CA ALA A 517 -131.63 128.24 137.53
C ALA A 517 -131.26 127.66 136.13
N LEU A 518 -129.97 127.31 135.97
CA LEU A 518 -129.34 126.03 135.51
C LEU A 518 -130.00 125.07 134.44
N ASN A 519 -129.17 124.49 133.53
CA ASN A 519 -128.94 123.01 133.29
C ASN A 519 -129.13 122.31 131.87
N SER A 520 -128.15 121.42 131.48
CA SER A 520 -128.17 120.05 130.81
C SER A 520 -128.78 119.56 129.42
N GLN A 521 -128.01 118.70 128.69
CA GLN A 521 -128.31 117.37 127.99
C GLN A 521 -129.16 117.20 126.66
N ALA A 522 -129.19 116.09 125.85
CA ALA A 522 -128.22 115.01 125.39
C ALA A 522 -128.74 113.89 124.37
N VAL A 523 -127.89 113.36 123.44
CA VAL A 523 -127.70 111.93 122.94
C VAL A 523 -128.59 111.16 121.86
N LYS A 524 -127.93 110.27 121.02
CA LYS A 524 -128.32 108.95 120.34
C LYS A 524 -128.56 108.73 118.79
N TYR A 525 -128.30 107.47 118.34
CA TYR A 525 -128.67 106.68 117.09
C TYR A 525 -127.65 106.41 115.94
N ASP A 526 -127.93 105.36 115.13
CA ASP A 526 -127.01 104.54 114.28
C ASP A 526 -127.77 103.93 113.07
N LEU A 527 -127.06 103.48 112.02
CA LEU A 527 -127.45 102.64 110.86
C LEU A 527 -126.55 103.00 109.65
N ASN A 528 -126.11 102.07 108.79
CA ASN A 528 -126.25 100.60 108.77
C ASN A 528 -124.97 99.98 108.21
#